data_AF-E6QZ94-F1
#
_entry.id   AF-E6QZ94-F1
#
_cell.length_a   1.000
_cell.length_b   1.000
_cell.length_c   1.000
_cell.angle_alpha   90.00
_cell.angle_beta   90.00
_cell.angle_gamma   90.00
#
_symmetry.space_group_name_H-M   'P 1'
#
loop_
_entity.id
_entity.type
_entity.pdbx_description
1 polymer ?
#
loop_
_entity_poly.entity_id
_entity_poly.type
_entity_poly.pdbx_seq_one_letter_code
_entity_poly.pdbx_strand_id
1 'polypeptide(L)'
;MVAALVASKVLDVISHPLFPLFFSIPLFLIFFLIYTSVAPYFATERQRAYILSTMSSWFMTLASLPFAWKYARHGLGTIYEDGQNGWMGASGRVTVVFFATYLFSDLVIGYFRYPSQVGLLTGWIHHAVYIGLMSYLLNTRHSPVFLTGAIMELPTFDLAMSNLYPSVRHDLRFLASFFIFRIAFHAYLLGDCLRSSSRTVTDGSWVPSIMLALAGALHVLWFKGGVTGYLRRLGRSKAKADSAEGPLGGIPDQNSVTTGQLALESLDDSPGTPDDSPLMTPRTPSQTPYIFPAIPSITIPSFSTLSNLPIVSIPAIPSISGLSLAEIRATLNKEGKFKLKGTEFKEAVKGRWEGHRESFVERTGLSFGALKMRRRREEQIKEYIDEQADEEQLMTMSVGDHIGQSQL
;
A
#
# COMPACT_ATOMS: atom_id res chain seq x y z
N MET A 1 -13.04 24.88 36.27
CA MET A 1 -12.09 24.17 37.17
C MET A 1 -12.15 22.65 37.00
N VAL A 2 -13.32 21.99 37.14
CA VAL A 2 -13.44 20.52 37.01
C VAL A 2 -12.97 19.98 35.66
N ALA A 3 -13.39 20.58 34.54
CA ALA A 3 -12.97 20.12 33.20
C ALA A 3 -11.45 20.19 32.98
N ALA A 4 -10.79 21.24 33.48
CA ALA A 4 -9.34 21.40 33.38
C ALA A 4 -8.60 20.33 34.22
N LEU A 5 -9.12 20.01 35.41
CA LEU A 5 -8.57 18.94 36.25
C LEU A 5 -8.76 17.55 35.62
N VAL A 6 -9.90 17.31 34.98
CA VAL A 6 -10.14 16.06 34.23
C VAL A 6 -9.18 15.96 33.05
N ALA A 7 -9.02 17.05 32.30
CA ALA A 7 -8.09 17.10 31.17
C ALA A 7 -6.63 16.84 31.61
N SER A 8 -6.17 17.44 32.71
CA SER A 8 -4.80 17.22 33.21
C SER A 8 -4.58 15.75 33.59
N LYS A 9 -5.52 15.14 34.32
CA LYS A 9 -5.43 13.72 34.70
C LYS A 9 -5.40 12.79 33.48
N VAL A 10 -6.18 13.10 32.44
CA VAL A 10 -6.17 12.32 31.19
C VAL A 10 -4.81 12.45 30.50
N LEU A 11 -4.22 13.65 30.46
CA LEU A 11 -2.88 13.86 29.91
C LEU A 11 -1.81 13.09 30.69
N ASP A 12 -1.91 13.03 32.02
CA ASP A 12 -0.98 12.27 32.86
C ASP A 12 -1.04 10.76 32.55
N VAL A 13 -2.25 10.21 32.40
CA VAL A 13 -2.46 8.80 32.02
C VAL A 13 -1.88 8.51 30.64
N ILE A 14 -2.15 9.38 29.65
CA ILE A 14 -1.62 9.22 28.30
C ILE A 14 -0.09 9.36 28.28
N SER A 15 0.49 10.17 29.17
CA SER A 15 1.94 10.39 29.28
C SER A 15 2.67 9.24 29.98
N HIS A 16 1.96 8.34 30.66
CA HIS A 16 2.59 7.22 31.36
C HIS A 16 3.36 6.27 30.40
N PRO A 17 4.58 5.79 30.74
CA PRO A 17 5.37 4.91 29.86
C PRO A 17 4.65 3.62 29.45
N LEU A 18 3.83 3.05 30.35
CA LEU A 18 3.05 1.83 30.09
C LEU A 18 1.73 2.07 29.33
N PHE A 19 1.37 3.32 29.04
CA PHE A 19 0.14 3.65 28.31
C PHE A 19 -0.04 2.83 27.02
N PRO A 20 0.98 2.69 26.14
CA PRO A 20 0.82 1.92 24.91
C PRO A 20 0.44 0.46 25.15
N LEU A 21 0.96 -0.16 26.21
CA LEU A 21 0.67 -1.55 26.55
C LEU A 21 -0.79 -1.69 27.02
N PHE A 22 -1.19 -0.89 28.01
CA PHE A 22 -2.53 -0.98 28.59
C PHE A 22 -3.63 -0.53 27.65
N PHE A 23 -3.36 0.43 26.76
CA PHE A 23 -4.34 0.93 25.80
C PHE A 23 -4.48 -0.01 24.58
N SER A 24 -3.42 -0.75 24.20
CA SER A 24 -3.48 -1.67 23.07
C SER A 24 -4.41 -2.88 23.31
N ILE A 25 -4.51 -3.38 24.54
CA ILE A 25 -5.34 -4.55 24.86
C ILE A 25 -6.84 -4.29 24.59
N PRO A 26 -7.48 -3.26 25.17
CA PRO A 26 -8.88 -2.99 24.89
C PRO A 26 -9.10 -2.59 23.42
N LEU A 27 -8.16 -1.88 22.79
CA LEU A 27 -8.25 -1.57 21.36
C LEU A 27 -8.24 -2.83 20.49
N PHE A 28 -7.38 -3.81 20.78
CA PHE A 28 -7.36 -5.10 20.08
C PHE A 28 -8.70 -5.82 20.23
N LEU A 29 -9.26 -5.85 21.45
CA LEU A 29 -10.58 -6.45 21.69
C LEU A 29 -11.67 -5.73 20.90
N ILE A 30 -11.63 -4.39 20.83
CA ILE A 30 -12.56 -3.60 20.02
C ILE A 30 -12.43 -3.96 18.53
N PHE A 31 -11.21 -4.00 17.97
CA PHE A 31 -11.00 -4.41 16.57
C PHE A 31 -11.53 -5.82 16.31
N PHE A 32 -11.27 -6.76 17.22
CA PHE A 32 -11.76 -8.13 17.12
C PHE A 32 -13.30 -8.21 17.17
N LEU A 33 -13.93 -7.50 18.11
CA LEU A 33 -15.39 -7.44 18.24
C LEU A 33 -16.05 -6.79 17.03
N ILE A 34 -15.50 -5.69 16.53
CA ILE A 34 -15.97 -5.04 15.30
C ILE A 34 -15.86 -6.00 14.12
N TYR A 35 -14.70 -6.64 13.93
CA TYR A 35 -14.50 -7.60 12.84
C TYR A 35 -15.52 -8.74 12.91
N THR A 36 -15.63 -9.40 14.07
CA THR A 36 -16.55 -10.54 14.27
C THR A 36 -18.01 -10.17 14.11
N SER A 37 -18.41 -8.96 14.49
CA SER A 37 -19.77 -8.47 14.34
C SER A 37 -20.10 -8.08 12.89
N VAL A 38 -19.12 -7.51 12.17
CA VAL A 38 -19.33 -6.95 10.82
C VAL A 38 -19.07 -7.97 9.71
N ALA A 39 -18.14 -8.91 9.91
CA ALA A 39 -17.76 -9.91 8.90
C ALA A 39 -18.92 -10.77 8.35
N PRO A 40 -19.94 -11.16 9.14
CA PRO A 40 -21.09 -11.90 8.63
C PRO A 40 -21.89 -11.17 7.54
N TYR A 41 -21.82 -9.84 7.47
CA TYR A 41 -22.52 -9.05 6.44
C TYR A 41 -21.79 -9.02 5.09
N PHE A 42 -20.59 -9.58 5.00
CA PHE A 42 -19.80 -9.64 3.78
C PHE A 42 -19.60 -11.08 3.31
N ALA A 43 -19.95 -11.35 2.05
CA ALA A 43 -19.93 -12.71 1.50
C ALA A 43 -18.51 -13.22 1.26
N THR A 44 -17.62 -12.36 0.76
CA THR A 44 -16.28 -12.78 0.32
C THR A 44 -15.21 -12.55 1.38
N GLU A 45 -14.21 -13.44 1.47
CA GLU A 45 -13.02 -13.23 2.31
C GLU A 45 -12.32 -11.91 1.98
N ARG A 46 -12.30 -11.55 0.70
CA ARG A 46 -11.72 -10.31 0.21
C ARG A 46 -12.39 -9.10 0.85
N GLN A 47 -13.72 -9.02 0.82
CA GLN A 47 -14.44 -7.92 1.48
C GLN A 47 -14.11 -7.87 2.98
N ARG A 48 -14.14 -9.02 3.66
CA ARG A 48 -13.84 -9.11 5.09
C ARG A 48 -12.44 -8.59 5.44
N ALA A 49 -11.44 -8.83 4.58
CA ALA A 49 -10.09 -8.33 4.76
C ALA A 49 -9.97 -6.79 4.74
N TYR A 50 -10.97 -6.06 4.21
CA TYR A 50 -10.98 -4.60 4.19
C TYR A 50 -11.74 -3.95 5.34
N ILE A 51 -12.38 -4.71 6.23
CA ILE A 51 -13.17 -4.16 7.36
C ILE A 51 -12.28 -3.30 8.26
N LEU A 52 -11.19 -3.86 8.76
CA LEU A 52 -10.29 -3.15 9.68
C LEU A 52 -9.56 -2.00 8.98
N SER A 53 -9.12 -2.22 7.73
CA SER A 53 -8.45 -1.19 6.93
C SER A 53 -9.35 0.01 6.66
N THR A 54 -10.64 -0.20 6.39
CA THR A 54 -11.62 0.90 6.21
C THR A 54 -11.73 1.73 7.48
N MET A 55 -11.94 1.10 8.63
CA MET A 55 -12.08 1.81 9.89
C MET A 55 -10.79 2.54 10.30
N SER A 56 -9.65 1.88 10.16
CA SER A 56 -8.35 2.45 10.53
C SER A 56 -7.99 3.64 9.64
N SER A 57 -8.07 3.49 8.32
CA SER A 57 -7.75 4.59 7.39
C SER A 57 -8.71 5.79 7.53
N TRP A 58 -10.00 5.54 7.83
CA TRP A 58 -10.94 6.60 8.18
C TRP A 58 -10.50 7.36 9.44
N PHE A 59 -10.21 6.63 10.53
CA PHE A 59 -9.75 7.25 11.78
C PHE A 59 -8.44 8.02 11.60
N MET A 60 -7.45 7.44 10.92
CA MET A 60 -6.16 8.06 10.66
C MET A 60 -6.29 9.34 9.84
N THR A 61 -7.15 9.32 8.82
CA THR A 61 -7.47 10.50 8.01
C THR A 61 -8.04 11.61 8.89
N LEU A 62 -9.04 11.32 9.73
CA LEU A 62 -9.64 12.32 10.61
C LEU A 62 -8.68 12.84 11.69
N ALA A 63 -7.94 11.94 12.34
CA ALA A 63 -6.98 12.28 13.39
C ALA A 63 -5.81 13.13 12.85
N SER A 64 -5.48 12.99 11.56
CA SER A 64 -4.43 13.76 10.88
C SER A 64 -4.82 15.19 10.55
N LEU A 65 -6.12 15.51 10.38
CA LEU A 65 -6.60 16.81 9.93
C LEU A 65 -6.01 18.01 10.73
N PRO A 66 -6.02 18.02 12.07
CA PRO A 66 -5.43 19.13 12.82
C PRO A 66 -3.93 19.30 12.57
N PHE A 67 -3.20 18.19 12.38
CA PHE A 67 -1.77 18.22 12.07
C PHE A 67 -1.54 18.72 10.65
N ALA A 68 -2.18 18.11 9.64
CA ALA A 68 -2.06 18.53 8.24
C ALA A 68 -2.45 20.00 8.02
N TRP A 69 -3.51 20.48 8.70
CA TRP A 69 -3.91 21.89 8.65
C TRP A 69 -2.84 22.82 9.23
N LYS A 70 -2.35 22.51 10.43
CA LYS A 70 -1.32 23.31 11.10
C LYS A 70 -0.02 23.32 10.29
N TYR A 71 0.25 22.24 9.56
CA TYR A 71 1.45 22.05 8.74
C TYR A 71 1.39 22.99 7.56
N ALA A 72 0.27 22.98 6.85
CA ALA A 72 0.02 23.84 5.71
C ALA A 72 0.09 25.33 6.08
N ARG A 73 -0.27 25.69 7.32
CA ARG A 73 -0.28 27.08 7.80
C ARG A 73 1.05 27.57 8.38
N HIS A 74 1.77 26.72 9.11
CA HIS A 74 2.89 27.14 9.95
C HIS A 74 4.18 26.34 9.71
N GLY A 75 4.13 25.28 8.90
CA GLY A 75 5.28 24.44 8.58
C GLY A 75 5.64 23.40 9.65
N LEU A 76 6.71 22.64 9.38
CA LEU A 76 7.12 21.51 10.21
C LEU A 76 7.58 21.92 11.62
N GLY A 77 8.28 23.06 11.72
CA GLY A 77 8.82 23.58 12.98
C GLY A 77 7.76 23.71 14.07
N THR A 78 6.71 24.46 13.76
CA THR A 78 5.59 24.72 14.67
C THR A 78 4.85 23.44 15.04
N ILE A 79 4.58 22.54 14.08
CA ILE A 79 3.96 21.25 14.40
C ILE A 79 4.80 20.42 15.33
N TYR A 80 6.10 20.35 15.05
CA TYR A 80 6.98 19.53 15.84
C TYR A 80 6.96 20.02 17.27
N GLU A 81 7.13 21.33 17.51
CA GLU A 81 7.09 21.96 18.84
C GLU A 81 5.74 21.75 19.54
N ASP A 82 4.63 22.09 18.89
CA ASP A 82 3.29 21.99 19.46
C ASP A 82 2.88 20.54 19.74
N GLY A 83 3.37 19.61 18.94
CA GLY A 83 3.14 18.18 19.10
C GLY A 83 3.95 17.53 20.21
N GLN A 84 4.80 18.28 20.94
CA GLN A 84 5.52 17.75 22.10
C GLN A 84 4.73 17.82 23.39
N ASN A 85 3.76 18.72 23.47
CA ASN A 85 3.06 19.03 24.71
C ASN A 85 1.55 19.16 24.49
N GLY A 86 0.80 19.17 25.60
CA GLY A 86 -0.64 19.40 25.60
C GLY A 86 -1.43 18.37 24.78
N TRP A 87 -2.52 18.83 24.19
CA TRP A 87 -3.47 17.93 23.53
C TRP A 87 -2.93 17.32 22.23
N MET A 88 -2.07 18.03 21.47
CA MET A 88 -1.50 17.50 20.21
C MET A 88 -0.50 16.38 20.48
N GLY A 89 0.33 16.50 21.52
CA GLY A 89 1.22 15.41 21.93
C GLY A 89 0.45 14.19 22.39
N ALA A 90 -0.58 14.40 23.23
CA ALA A 90 -1.44 13.31 23.68
C ALA A 90 -2.21 12.63 22.54
N SER A 91 -2.81 13.41 21.63
CA SER A 91 -3.53 12.85 20.47
C SER A 91 -2.60 12.14 19.50
N GLY A 92 -1.38 12.66 19.30
CA GLY A 92 -0.34 12.00 18.51
C GLY A 92 0.01 10.63 19.08
N ARG A 93 0.23 10.56 20.40
CA ARG A 93 0.53 9.28 21.08
C ARG A 93 -0.63 8.30 21.00
N VAL A 94 -1.86 8.73 21.31
CA VAL A 94 -3.07 7.89 21.20
C VAL A 94 -3.23 7.34 19.78
N THR A 95 -3.03 8.17 18.76
CA THR A 95 -3.19 7.78 17.35
C THR A 95 -2.11 6.81 16.90
N VAL A 96 -0.86 7.00 17.36
CA VAL A 96 0.23 6.04 17.10
C VAL A 96 -0.06 4.68 17.74
N VAL A 97 -0.56 4.65 18.98
CA VAL A 97 -0.97 3.38 19.62
C VAL A 97 -2.12 2.74 18.86
N PHE A 98 -3.16 3.51 18.50
CA PHE A 98 -4.27 3.02 17.69
C PHE A 98 -3.80 2.37 16.39
N PHE A 99 -2.93 3.05 15.63
CA PHE A 99 -2.44 2.53 14.36
C PHE A 99 -1.57 1.28 14.55
N ALA A 100 -0.69 1.27 15.58
CA ALA A 100 0.10 0.10 15.92
C ALA A 100 -0.77 -1.12 16.26
N THR A 101 -1.80 -0.91 17.09
CA THR A 101 -2.74 -1.97 17.46
C THR A 101 -3.55 -2.45 16.26
N TYR A 102 -3.96 -1.56 15.35
CA TYR A 102 -4.61 -1.94 14.10
C TYR A 102 -3.71 -2.85 13.25
N LEU A 103 -2.46 -2.46 13.00
CA LEU A 103 -1.53 -3.24 12.18
C LEU A 103 -1.31 -4.64 12.75
N PHE A 104 -1.16 -4.73 14.07
CA PHE A 104 -1.06 -6.01 14.77
C PHE A 104 -2.36 -6.82 14.66
N SER A 105 -3.51 -6.18 14.87
CA SER A 105 -4.83 -6.81 14.79
C SER A 105 -5.09 -7.37 13.39
N ASP A 106 -4.75 -6.61 12.34
CA ASP A 106 -4.95 -7.03 10.96
C ASP A 106 -4.07 -8.24 10.59
N LEU A 107 -2.82 -8.30 11.08
CA LEU A 107 -1.97 -9.48 10.90
C LEU A 107 -2.51 -10.71 11.65
N VAL A 108 -2.91 -10.54 12.91
CA VAL A 108 -3.43 -11.65 13.73
C VAL A 108 -4.75 -12.17 13.16
N ILE A 109 -5.73 -11.28 12.95
CA ILE A 109 -7.03 -11.65 12.41
C ILE A 109 -6.87 -12.15 10.98
N GLY A 110 -6.04 -11.51 10.15
CA GLY A 110 -5.78 -11.93 8.79
C GLY A 110 -5.16 -13.30 8.68
N TYR A 111 -4.20 -13.63 9.55
CA TYR A 111 -3.62 -14.97 9.64
C TYR A 111 -4.69 -16.06 9.90
N PHE A 112 -5.66 -15.78 10.80
CA PHE A 112 -6.69 -16.76 11.17
C PHE A 112 -7.93 -16.75 10.27
N ARG A 113 -8.31 -15.62 9.67
CA ARG A 113 -9.63 -15.42 9.05
C ARG A 113 -9.60 -15.15 7.55
N TYR A 114 -8.49 -14.65 7.02
CA TYR A 114 -8.31 -14.36 5.59
C TYR A 114 -6.84 -14.50 5.15
N PRO A 115 -6.18 -15.65 5.43
CA PRO A 115 -4.75 -15.82 5.16
C PRO A 115 -4.41 -15.65 3.67
N SER A 116 -5.37 -15.96 2.80
CA SER A 116 -5.29 -15.79 1.35
C SER A 116 -5.16 -14.33 0.90
N GLN A 117 -5.55 -13.38 1.75
CA GLN A 117 -5.53 -11.94 1.45
C GLN A 117 -4.33 -11.21 2.06
N VAL A 118 -3.57 -11.84 2.98
CA VAL A 118 -2.38 -11.22 3.59
C VAL A 118 -1.15 -11.44 2.71
N GLY A 119 -0.94 -10.53 1.76
CA GLY A 119 0.22 -10.55 0.87
C GLY A 119 1.56 -10.43 1.61
N LEU A 120 2.63 -11.02 1.08
CA LEU A 120 3.97 -10.97 1.69
C LEU A 120 4.49 -9.53 1.81
N LEU A 121 4.46 -8.78 0.71
CA LEU A 121 5.01 -7.42 0.67
C LEU A 121 4.06 -6.41 1.33
N THR A 122 2.79 -6.41 0.89
CA THR A 122 1.81 -5.41 1.26
C THR A 122 1.14 -5.67 2.62
N GLY A 123 1.13 -6.92 3.09
CA GLY A 123 0.66 -7.30 4.42
C GLY A 123 1.83 -7.47 5.38
N TRP A 124 2.52 -8.61 5.33
CA TRP A 124 3.52 -8.99 6.34
C TRP A 124 4.68 -8.00 6.49
N ILE A 125 5.43 -7.72 5.42
CA ILE A 125 6.60 -6.85 5.49
C ILE A 125 6.19 -5.43 5.81
N HIS A 126 5.20 -4.89 5.09
CA HIS A 126 4.70 -3.54 5.30
C HIS A 126 4.22 -3.33 6.75
N HIS A 127 3.35 -4.20 7.26
CA HIS A 127 2.82 -4.05 8.62
C HIS A 127 3.91 -4.24 9.67
N ALA A 128 4.83 -5.20 9.51
CA ALA A 128 5.94 -5.39 10.44
C ALA A 128 6.85 -4.14 10.52
N VAL A 129 7.19 -3.55 9.37
CA VAL A 129 7.98 -2.30 9.32
C VAL A 129 7.24 -1.17 10.01
N TYR A 130 5.93 -1.01 9.77
CA TYR A 130 5.15 0.03 10.43
C TYR A 130 4.94 -0.22 11.93
N ILE A 131 4.83 -1.47 12.40
CA ILE A 131 4.81 -1.79 13.84
C ILE A 131 6.13 -1.35 14.50
N GLY A 132 7.27 -1.63 13.84
CA GLY A 132 8.58 -1.15 14.27
C GLY A 132 8.65 0.38 14.28
N LEU A 133 8.13 1.03 13.24
CA LEU A 133 8.05 2.49 13.17
C LEU A 133 7.18 3.07 14.28
N MET A 134 6.00 2.52 14.56
CA MET A 134 5.13 3.00 15.64
C MET A 134 5.82 2.85 16.99
N SER A 135 6.54 1.74 17.19
CA SER A 135 7.36 1.54 18.39
C SER A 135 8.43 2.61 18.53
N TYR A 136 9.13 2.96 17.44
CA TYR A 136 10.07 4.09 17.41
C TYR A 136 9.39 5.44 17.71
N LEU A 137 8.23 5.70 17.11
CA LEU A 137 7.50 6.96 17.31
C LEU A 137 6.97 7.11 18.74
N LEU A 138 6.66 6.02 19.45
CA LEU A 138 6.25 6.06 20.86
C LEU A 138 7.40 6.35 21.83
N ASN A 139 8.64 6.08 21.40
CA ASN A 139 9.85 6.30 22.17
C ASN A 139 10.62 7.56 21.73
N THR A 140 10.07 8.32 20.77
CA THR A 140 10.69 9.54 20.25
C THR A 140 9.65 10.64 20.07
N ARG A 141 10.12 11.83 19.72
CA ARG A 141 9.32 13.05 19.58
C ARG A 141 8.69 13.23 18.19
N HIS A 142 8.70 12.18 17.36
CA HIS A 142 8.37 12.26 15.93
C HIS A 142 6.91 11.95 15.57
N SER A 143 6.05 11.59 16.54
CA SER A 143 4.62 11.32 16.27
C SER A 143 3.93 12.44 15.48
N PRO A 144 4.14 13.74 15.76
CA PRO A 144 3.47 14.83 15.03
C PRO A 144 3.81 14.87 13.53
N VAL A 145 5.05 14.50 13.16
CA VAL A 145 5.48 14.41 11.76
C VAL A 145 4.77 13.25 11.06
N PHE A 146 4.68 12.10 11.73
CA PHE A 146 3.91 10.96 11.22
C PHE A 146 2.43 11.29 11.05
N LEU A 147 1.82 11.96 12.03
CA LEU A 147 0.42 12.39 11.98
C LEU A 147 0.14 13.42 10.89
N THR A 148 1.13 14.26 10.54
CA THR A 148 1.03 15.14 9.36
C THR A 148 0.96 14.32 8.08
N GLY A 149 1.76 13.25 7.98
CA GLY A 149 1.73 12.31 6.87
C GLY A 149 0.50 11.39 6.84
N ALA A 150 -0.19 11.21 7.97
CA ALA A 150 -1.33 10.28 8.08
C ALA A 150 -2.55 10.69 7.22
N ILE A 151 -2.62 11.92 6.73
CA ILE A 151 -3.64 12.33 5.74
C ILE A 151 -3.55 11.51 4.44
N MET A 152 -2.39 10.89 4.19
CA MET A 152 -2.17 9.96 3.08
C MET A 152 -2.94 8.63 3.21
N GLU A 153 -3.67 8.42 4.30
CA GLU A 153 -4.60 7.30 4.44
C GLU A 153 -5.95 7.53 3.72
N LEU A 154 -6.27 8.75 3.28
CA LEU A 154 -7.52 9.01 2.55
C LEU A 154 -7.70 8.16 1.28
N PRO A 155 -6.68 7.97 0.41
CA PRO A 155 -6.78 7.03 -0.71
C PRO A 155 -6.95 5.57 -0.27
N THR A 156 -6.37 5.15 0.87
CA THR A 156 -6.58 3.81 1.44
C THR A 156 -8.03 3.64 1.87
N PHE A 157 -8.60 4.66 2.50
CA PHE A 157 -10.01 4.66 2.89
C PHE A 157 -10.91 4.48 1.66
N ASP A 158 -10.66 5.26 0.60
CA ASP A 158 -11.42 5.13 -0.65
C ASP A 158 -11.30 3.73 -1.28
N LEU A 159 -10.09 3.16 -1.29
CA LEU A 159 -9.84 1.80 -1.78
C LEU A 159 -10.57 0.75 -0.94
N ALA A 160 -10.46 0.85 0.38
CA ALA A 160 -11.04 -0.13 1.30
C ALA A 160 -12.57 -0.08 1.26
N MET A 161 -13.14 1.12 1.23
CA MET A 161 -14.56 1.38 1.05
C MET A 161 -15.09 0.79 -0.27
N SER A 162 -14.36 1.00 -1.37
CA SER A 162 -14.69 0.47 -2.70
C SER A 162 -14.59 -1.06 -2.79
N ASN A 163 -13.74 -1.70 -1.97
CA ASN A 163 -13.69 -3.16 -1.90
C ASN A 163 -14.82 -3.73 -1.03
N LEU A 164 -15.25 -3.02 0.03
CA LEU A 164 -16.40 -3.43 0.84
C LEU A 164 -17.71 -3.30 0.06
N TYR A 165 -17.91 -2.16 -0.61
CA TYR A 165 -19.11 -1.83 -1.37
C TYR A 165 -18.74 -1.50 -2.81
N PRO A 166 -18.72 -2.49 -3.72
CA PRO A 166 -18.37 -2.27 -5.12
C PRO A 166 -19.22 -1.20 -5.81
N SER A 167 -20.45 -0.94 -5.35
CA SER A 167 -21.34 0.11 -5.86
C SER A 167 -20.79 1.53 -5.69
N VAL A 168 -19.92 1.78 -4.71
CA VAL A 168 -19.32 3.12 -4.51
C VAL A 168 -18.00 3.30 -5.24
N ARG A 169 -17.52 2.28 -5.96
CA ARG A 169 -16.20 2.27 -6.59
C ARG A 169 -16.13 3.27 -7.73
N HIS A 170 -15.13 4.16 -7.67
CA HIS A 170 -14.84 5.10 -8.75
C HIS A 170 -13.32 5.20 -8.98
N ASP A 171 -12.82 4.51 -10.02
CA ASP A 171 -11.38 4.36 -10.25
C ASP A 171 -10.66 5.71 -10.41
N LEU A 172 -11.27 6.68 -11.10
CA LEU A 172 -10.66 8.00 -11.29
C LEU A 172 -10.56 8.80 -9.97
N ARG A 173 -11.54 8.64 -9.06
CA ARG A 173 -11.54 9.29 -7.73
C ARG A 173 -10.39 8.73 -6.89
N PHE A 174 -10.25 7.42 -6.90
CA PHE A 174 -9.15 6.75 -6.23
C PHE A 174 -7.79 7.20 -6.81
N LEU A 175 -7.62 7.16 -8.14
CA LEU A 175 -6.34 7.55 -8.77
C LEU A 175 -5.99 9.02 -8.50
N ALA A 176 -6.96 9.92 -8.59
CA ALA A 176 -6.75 11.35 -8.33
C ALA A 176 -6.36 11.59 -6.86
N SER A 177 -7.09 11.01 -5.90
CA SER A 177 -6.75 11.13 -4.48
C SER A 177 -5.39 10.51 -4.16
N PHE A 178 -5.07 9.34 -4.73
CA PHE A 178 -3.76 8.70 -4.57
C PHE A 178 -2.65 9.60 -5.08
N PHE A 179 -2.79 10.20 -6.26
CA PHE A 179 -1.80 11.13 -6.80
C PHE A 179 -1.62 12.35 -5.88
N ILE A 180 -2.71 13.01 -5.50
CA ILE A 180 -2.66 14.22 -4.67
C ILE A 180 -1.97 13.94 -3.32
N PHE A 181 -2.41 12.91 -2.59
CA PHE A 181 -1.94 12.67 -1.23
C PHE A 181 -0.68 11.80 -1.18
N ARG A 182 -0.66 10.66 -1.86
CA ARG A 182 0.44 9.69 -1.76
C ARG A 182 1.61 9.95 -2.69
N ILE A 183 1.46 10.81 -3.70
CA ILE A 183 2.55 11.20 -4.61
C ILE A 183 2.95 12.66 -4.37
N ALA A 184 2.07 13.62 -4.65
CA ALA A 184 2.42 15.04 -4.61
C ALA A 184 2.69 15.54 -3.19
N PHE A 185 1.72 15.38 -2.28
CA PHE A 185 1.89 15.78 -0.87
C PHE A 185 3.02 14.99 -0.18
N HIS A 186 3.12 13.68 -0.46
CA HIS A 186 4.23 12.85 0.04
C HIS A 186 5.60 13.38 -0.38
N ALA A 187 5.79 13.71 -1.68
CA ALA A 187 7.04 14.25 -2.19
C ALA A 187 7.37 15.62 -1.58
N TYR A 188 6.35 16.47 -1.39
CA TYR A 188 6.50 17.75 -0.70
C TYR A 188 6.97 17.57 0.75
N LEU A 189 6.30 16.71 1.52
CA LEU A 189 6.66 16.43 2.92
C LEU A 189 8.06 15.80 3.03
N LEU A 190 8.44 14.91 2.11
CA LEU A 190 9.78 14.34 2.04
C LEU A 190 10.84 15.43 1.76
N GLY A 191 10.59 16.31 0.79
CA GLY A 191 11.48 17.44 0.48
C GLY A 191 11.65 18.37 1.67
N ASP A 192 10.58 18.61 2.42
CA ASP A 192 10.64 19.39 3.66
C ASP A 192 11.46 18.69 4.75
N CYS A 193 11.28 17.38 4.97
CA CYS A 193 12.05 16.60 5.95
C CYS A 193 13.54 16.46 5.57
N LEU A 194 13.89 16.55 4.28
CA LEU A 194 15.28 16.51 3.82
C LEU A 194 16.03 17.83 4.08
N ARG A 195 15.31 18.95 4.19
CA ARG A 195 15.91 20.27 4.40
C ARG A 195 16.67 20.31 5.72
N SER A 196 17.86 20.90 5.72
CA SER A 196 18.70 21.03 6.92
C SER A 196 17.96 21.72 8.07
N SER A 197 17.23 22.81 7.79
CA SER A 197 16.44 23.53 8.78
C SER A 197 15.40 22.65 9.47
N SER A 198 14.69 21.82 8.69
CA SER A 198 13.67 20.89 9.20
C SER A 198 14.29 19.78 10.03
N ARG A 199 15.46 19.26 9.60
CA ARG A 199 16.21 18.28 10.39
C ARG A 199 16.71 18.85 11.70
N THR A 200 17.13 20.12 11.75
CA THR A 200 17.52 20.78 13.01
C THR A 200 16.36 20.81 14.01
N VAL A 201 15.13 21.01 13.55
CA VAL A 201 13.93 20.93 14.41
C VAL A 201 13.72 19.51 14.93
N THR A 202 13.94 18.49 14.09
CA THR A 202 13.76 17.08 14.47
C THR A 202 15.03 16.46 15.07
N ASP A 203 15.78 17.21 15.89
CA ASP A 203 17.00 16.76 16.59
C ASP A 203 18.08 16.14 15.66
N GLY A 204 18.16 16.59 14.41
CA GLY A 204 19.06 16.05 13.38
C GLY A 204 18.66 14.67 12.83
N SER A 205 17.50 14.15 13.21
CA SER A 205 17.04 12.80 12.83
C SER A 205 16.84 12.63 11.33
N TRP A 206 17.35 11.53 10.78
CA TRP A 206 17.11 11.10 9.41
C TRP A 206 15.91 10.15 9.28
N VAL A 207 15.33 9.70 10.39
CA VAL A 207 14.30 8.67 10.39
C VAL A 207 13.06 9.09 9.59
N PRO A 208 12.49 10.31 9.77
CA PRO A 208 11.34 10.75 8.96
C PRO A 208 11.64 10.70 7.46
N SER A 209 12.81 11.17 7.03
CA SER A 209 13.21 11.23 5.62
C SER A 209 13.42 9.84 5.02
N ILE A 210 14.08 8.92 5.75
CA ILE A 210 14.30 7.54 5.29
C ILE A 210 12.96 6.80 5.18
N MET A 211 12.10 6.92 6.19
CA MET A 211 10.80 6.23 6.20
C MET A 211 9.87 6.77 5.12
N LEU A 212 9.82 8.09 4.93
CA LEU A 212 9.09 8.71 3.82
C LEU A 212 9.68 8.30 2.47
N ALA A 213 11.00 8.24 2.28
CA ALA A 213 11.59 7.80 1.02
C ALA A 213 11.20 6.34 0.68
N LEU A 214 11.28 5.43 1.65
CA LEU A 214 10.91 4.02 1.47
C LEU A 214 9.40 3.87 1.17
N ALA A 215 8.54 4.58 1.92
CA ALA A 215 7.10 4.59 1.67
C ALA A 215 6.77 5.20 0.30
N GLY A 216 7.46 6.28 -0.09
CA GLY A 216 7.29 6.95 -1.37
C GLY A 216 7.64 6.06 -2.56
N ALA A 217 8.72 5.29 -2.46
CA ALA A 217 9.07 4.31 -3.49
C ALA A 217 7.94 3.27 -3.68
N LEU A 218 7.37 2.78 -2.58
CA LEU A 218 6.23 1.85 -2.62
C LEU A 218 4.98 2.51 -3.21
N HIS A 219 4.68 3.77 -2.85
CA HIS A 219 3.56 4.52 -3.41
C HIS A 219 3.69 4.72 -4.93
N VAL A 220 4.88 5.05 -5.43
CA VAL A 220 5.13 5.18 -6.87
C VAL A 220 4.89 3.86 -7.60
N LEU A 221 5.35 2.73 -7.04
CA LEU A 221 5.10 1.40 -7.61
C LEU A 221 3.60 1.07 -7.66
N TRP A 222 2.86 1.36 -6.59
CA TRP A 222 1.41 1.14 -6.54
C TRP A 222 0.64 2.06 -7.50
N PHE A 223 1.02 3.35 -7.57
CA PHE A 223 0.39 4.30 -8.47
C PHE A 223 0.58 3.88 -9.93
N LYS A 224 1.79 3.45 -10.31
CA LYS A 224 2.06 2.88 -11.63
C LYS A 224 1.14 1.70 -11.93
N GLY A 225 0.99 0.76 -10.99
CA GLY A 225 0.06 -0.37 -11.12
C GLY A 225 -1.40 0.09 -11.32
N GLY A 226 -1.83 1.06 -10.53
CA GLY A 226 -3.14 1.71 -10.63
C GLY A 226 -3.42 2.29 -12.01
N VAL A 227 -2.52 3.14 -12.51
CA VAL A 227 -2.62 3.78 -13.83
C VAL A 227 -2.62 2.74 -14.94
N THR A 228 -1.68 1.78 -14.93
CA THR A 228 -1.61 0.74 -15.96
C THR A 228 -2.90 -0.07 -16.03
N GLY A 229 -3.46 -0.49 -14.90
CA GLY A 229 -4.69 -1.26 -14.94
C GLY A 229 -5.94 -0.42 -15.24
N TYR A 230 -5.97 0.87 -14.89
CA TYR A 230 -7.02 1.80 -15.35
C TYR A 230 -7.02 1.94 -16.86
N LEU A 231 -5.86 2.24 -17.48
CA LEU A 231 -5.72 2.33 -18.94
C LEU A 231 -6.11 1.02 -19.64
N ARG A 232 -5.74 -0.13 -19.06
CA ARG A 232 -6.12 -1.45 -19.58
C ARG A 232 -7.65 -1.66 -19.57
N ARG A 233 -8.36 -1.19 -18.54
CA ARG A 233 -9.83 -1.29 -18.47
C ARG A 233 -10.48 -0.40 -19.52
N LEU A 234 -10.02 0.85 -19.65
CA LEU A 234 -10.50 1.76 -20.70
C LEU A 234 -10.35 1.16 -22.10
N GLY A 235 -9.19 0.55 -22.40
CA GLY A 235 -8.96 -0.11 -23.68
C GLY A 235 -9.91 -1.28 -23.94
N ARG A 236 -10.27 -2.05 -22.90
CA ARG A 236 -11.24 -3.16 -23.02
C ARG A 236 -12.67 -2.66 -23.23
N SER A 237 -13.09 -1.63 -22.51
CA SER A 237 -14.43 -1.03 -22.70
C SER A 237 -14.56 -0.43 -24.09
N LYS A 238 -13.52 0.23 -24.60
CA LYS A 238 -13.49 0.74 -25.98
C LYS A 238 -13.59 -0.38 -27.02
N ALA A 239 -12.76 -1.43 -26.91
CA ALA A 239 -12.80 -2.55 -27.85
C ALA A 239 -14.16 -3.30 -27.84
N LYS A 240 -14.83 -3.36 -26.68
CA LYS A 240 -16.17 -3.94 -26.56
C LYS A 240 -17.23 -3.07 -27.24
N ALA A 241 -17.14 -1.74 -27.13
CA ALA A 241 -18.02 -0.80 -27.83
C ALA A 241 -17.83 -0.90 -29.36
N ASP A 242 -16.58 -0.88 -29.83
CA ASP A 242 -16.26 -0.99 -31.26
C ASP A 242 -16.76 -2.33 -31.87
N SER A 243 -16.76 -3.42 -31.08
CA SER A 243 -17.27 -4.73 -31.53
C SER A 243 -18.81 -4.80 -31.54
N ALA A 244 -19.49 -4.00 -30.72
CA ALA A 244 -20.95 -3.95 -30.66
C ALA A 244 -21.56 -3.11 -31.80
N GLU A 245 -20.82 -2.12 -32.30
CA GLU A 245 -21.17 -1.32 -33.48
C GLU A 245 -20.81 -1.98 -34.82
N GLY A 246 -20.59 -3.31 -34.82
CA GLY A 246 -20.37 -4.09 -36.04
C GLY A 246 -21.43 -3.79 -37.11
N PRO A 247 -21.06 -3.91 -38.40
CA PRO A 247 -21.72 -3.21 -39.49
C PRO A 247 -23.19 -3.61 -39.58
N LEU A 248 -24.08 -2.68 -39.23
CA LEU A 248 -25.49 -2.70 -39.60
C LEU A 248 -25.59 -2.48 -41.13
N GLY A 249 -25.03 -3.41 -41.90
CA GLY A 249 -25.31 -3.60 -43.31
C GLY A 249 -26.68 -4.28 -43.44
N GLY A 250 -27.73 -3.53 -43.13
CA GLY A 250 -29.11 -3.99 -43.17
C GLY A 250 -30.07 -2.82 -43.29
N ILE A 251 -30.22 -2.37 -44.54
CA ILE A 251 -31.30 -1.56 -45.15
C ILE A 251 -32.02 -0.54 -44.23
N PRO A 252 -31.91 0.78 -44.50
CA PRO A 252 -32.64 1.78 -43.74
C PRO A 252 -34.13 1.74 -44.11
N ASP A 253 -34.97 1.29 -43.18
CA ASP A 253 -36.38 1.69 -43.17
C ASP A 253 -36.44 3.16 -42.73
N GLN A 254 -36.48 4.04 -43.73
CA GLN A 254 -36.85 5.44 -43.57
C GLN A 254 -38.30 5.49 -43.07
N ASN A 255 -38.57 5.63 -41.76
CA ASN A 255 -39.84 6.20 -41.23
C ASN A 255 -39.97 6.36 -39.70
N SER A 256 -38.91 6.54 -38.89
CA SER A 256 -39.10 6.93 -37.49
C SER A 256 -38.33 8.19 -37.09
N VAL A 257 -39.03 9.31 -37.23
CA VAL A 257 -38.70 10.58 -36.59
C VAL A 257 -39.05 10.45 -35.10
N THR A 258 -38.08 10.31 -34.21
CA THR A 258 -38.27 10.71 -32.79
C THR A 258 -36.95 11.11 -32.14
N THR A 259 -36.80 12.42 -31.97
CA THR A 259 -36.22 13.17 -30.84
C THR A 259 -34.85 12.75 -30.31
N GLY A 260 -33.84 13.50 -30.74
CA GLY A 260 -32.49 13.49 -30.17
C GLY A 260 -32.49 13.96 -28.71
N GLN A 261 -32.03 13.07 -27.84
CA GLN A 261 -31.57 13.41 -26.51
C GLN A 261 -30.16 12.85 -26.37
N LEU A 262 -29.20 13.75 -26.17
CA LEU A 262 -27.77 13.51 -26.03
C LEU A 262 -27.50 12.42 -24.97
N ALA A 263 -27.29 11.19 -25.44
CA ALA A 263 -26.83 10.06 -24.65
C ALA A 263 -25.32 10.19 -24.41
N LEU A 264 -24.92 11.14 -23.56
CA LEU A 264 -23.56 11.24 -23.03
C LEU A 264 -23.51 10.91 -21.52
N GLU A 265 -24.54 10.26 -21.00
CA GLU A 265 -24.73 10.07 -19.56
C GLU A 265 -25.34 8.69 -19.26
N SER A 266 -24.56 7.64 -19.48
CA SER A 266 -24.54 6.43 -18.63
C SER A 266 -23.67 5.33 -19.28
N LEU A 267 -22.35 5.54 -19.35
CA LEU A 267 -21.41 4.41 -19.28
C LEU A 267 -21.35 3.93 -17.82
N ASP A 268 -22.50 3.50 -17.29
CA ASP A 268 -22.57 2.77 -16.02
C ASP A 268 -22.21 1.31 -16.33
N ASP A 269 -20.94 1.14 -16.72
CA ASP A 269 -20.28 -0.16 -16.85
C ASP A 269 -20.30 -0.76 -15.44
N SER A 270 -21.23 -1.68 -15.21
CA SER A 270 -21.33 -2.50 -14.00
C SER A 270 -19.92 -2.81 -13.50
N PRO A 271 -19.55 -2.42 -12.26
CA PRO A 271 -18.16 -2.31 -11.85
C PRO A 271 -17.48 -3.64 -12.14
N GLY A 272 -16.51 -3.61 -13.06
CA GLY A 272 -15.76 -4.79 -13.47
C GLY A 272 -15.37 -5.60 -12.24
N THR A 273 -15.50 -6.93 -12.35
CA THR A 273 -15.43 -7.84 -11.20
C THR A 273 -14.26 -7.46 -10.28
N PRO A 274 -14.44 -7.49 -8.95
CA PRO A 274 -13.43 -7.00 -8.01
C PRO A 274 -12.02 -7.51 -8.29
N ASP A 275 -11.89 -8.73 -8.83
CA ASP A 275 -10.63 -9.41 -9.19
C ASP A 275 -9.77 -8.67 -10.24
N ASP A 276 -10.32 -7.70 -10.97
CA ASP A 276 -9.57 -6.92 -11.96
C ASP A 276 -8.92 -5.64 -11.41
N SER A 277 -8.98 -5.39 -10.10
CA SER A 277 -8.36 -4.20 -9.49
C SER A 277 -6.82 -4.31 -9.40
N PRO A 278 -6.06 -3.52 -10.19
CA PRO A 278 -4.60 -3.62 -10.36
C PRO A 278 -3.81 -3.01 -9.20
N LEU A 279 -4.51 -2.39 -8.24
CA LEU A 279 -3.94 -1.71 -7.08
C LEU A 279 -3.60 -2.69 -5.96
N MET A 280 -4.04 -3.93 -6.09
CA MET A 280 -3.49 -5.03 -5.35
C MET A 280 -2.30 -5.56 -6.14
N THR A 281 -1.14 -5.64 -5.48
CA THR A 281 -0.04 -6.47 -5.98
C THR A 281 -0.62 -7.83 -6.37
N PRO A 282 -0.20 -8.42 -7.50
CA PRO A 282 -0.72 -9.72 -7.95
C PRO A 282 -0.80 -10.68 -6.77
N ARG A 283 -1.98 -11.29 -6.56
CA ARG A 283 -2.18 -12.32 -5.53
C ARG A 283 -0.99 -13.25 -5.61
N THR A 284 -0.19 -13.29 -4.56
CA THR A 284 0.76 -14.39 -4.42
C THR A 284 -0.06 -15.52 -3.83
N PRO A 285 -0.31 -16.62 -4.55
CA PRO A 285 -1.08 -17.72 -3.99
C PRO A 285 -0.41 -18.17 -2.69
N SER A 286 -1.11 -18.07 -1.57
CA SER A 286 -0.64 -18.56 -0.29
C SER A 286 -0.78 -20.08 -0.29
N GLN A 287 0.16 -20.81 -0.88
CA GLN A 287 0.38 -22.19 -0.49
C GLN A 287 1.17 -22.13 0.82
N THR A 288 0.48 -21.97 1.94
CA THR A 288 1.05 -22.27 3.26
C THR A 288 1.17 -23.79 3.36
N PRO A 289 2.38 -24.36 3.47
CA PRO A 289 2.53 -25.79 3.72
C PRO A 289 2.14 -26.05 5.18
N TYR A 290 0.89 -26.42 5.42
CA TYR A 290 0.47 -26.93 6.72
C TYR A 290 0.74 -28.43 6.78
N ILE A 291 1.94 -28.79 7.22
CA ILE A 291 2.16 -30.02 8.00
C ILE A 291 3.10 -29.63 9.15
N PHE A 292 2.53 -29.18 10.27
CA PHE A 292 3.25 -29.27 11.54
C PHE A 292 2.90 -30.64 12.16
N PRO A 293 3.89 -31.47 12.53
CA PRO A 293 3.63 -32.66 13.32
C PRO A 293 3.05 -32.25 14.68
N ALA A 294 2.08 -33.00 15.16
CA ALA A 294 1.40 -32.77 16.43
C ALA A 294 2.41 -32.50 17.56
N ILE A 295 2.30 -31.32 18.18
CA ILE A 295 3.04 -31.02 19.41
C ILE A 295 2.39 -31.84 20.54
N PRO A 296 3.15 -32.69 21.26
CA PRO A 296 2.61 -33.42 22.40
C PRO A 296 2.15 -32.43 23.48
N SER A 297 0.99 -32.71 24.04
CA SER A 297 0.30 -31.95 25.08
C SER A 297 1.24 -31.47 26.19
N ILE A 298 1.38 -30.16 26.33
CA ILE A 298 2.00 -29.51 27.48
C ILE A 298 1.03 -29.59 28.66
N THR A 299 1.37 -30.40 29.67
CA THR A 299 0.64 -30.45 30.94
C THR A 299 0.93 -29.18 31.73
N ILE A 300 -0.12 -28.40 32.01
CA ILE A 300 -0.05 -27.19 32.84
C ILE A 300 -0.01 -27.62 34.32
N PRO A 301 0.98 -27.22 35.12
CA PRO A 301 0.94 -27.46 36.56
C PRO A 301 -0.05 -26.51 37.24
N SER A 302 -0.81 -27.05 38.20
CA SER A 302 -1.76 -26.30 39.02
C SER A 302 -1.03 -25.31 39.94
N PHE A 303 -1.47 -24.05 39.92
CA PHE A 303 -0.97 -23.00 40.81
C PHE A 303 -1.67 -23.07 42.16
N SER A 304 -0.90 -23.30 43.22
CA SER A 304 -1.29 -22.97 44.59
C SER A 304 -0.20 -22.09 45.22
N THR A 305 -0.65 -20.96 45.79
CA THR A 305 0.04 -20.09 46.77
C THR A 305 1.36 -19.43 46.36
N LEU A 306 1.27 -18.17 45.88
CA LEU A 306 2.37 -17.21 45.81
C LEU A 306 2.23 -16.18 46.95
N SER A 307 2.83 -16.48 48.09
CA SER A 307 3.20 -15.50 49.12
C SER A 307 4.70 -15.68 49.36
N ASN A 308 5.49 -14.64 49.09
CA ASN A 308 6.96 -14.55 49.09
C ASN A 308 7.61 -14.66 47.70
N LEU A 309 7.69 -13.52 47.01
CA LEU A 309 8.71 -13.30 45.98
C LEU A 309 9.68 -12.19 46.46
N PRO A 310 11.00 -12.38 46.30
CA PRO A 310 11.99 -11.35 46.61
C PRO A 310 11.97 -10.22 45.58
N ILE A 311 12.27 -9.01 46.03
CA ILE A 311 12.45 -7.83 45.18
C ILE A 311 13.60 -8.10 44.22
N VAL A 312 13.28 -8.29 42.93
CA VAL A 312 14.26 -8.43 41.85
C VAL A 312 14.75 -7.03 41.48
N SER A 313 16.00 -6.73 41.84
CA SER A 313 16.70 -5.53 41.35
C SER A 313 17.08 -5.76 39.89
N ILE A 314 16.52 -4.97 38.99
CA ILE A 314 16.81 -5.02 37.54
C ILE A 314 18.16 -4.33 37.32
N PRO A 315 19.20 -5.01 36.79
CA PRO A 315 20.47 -4.37 36.51
C PRO A 315 20.33 -3.37 35.37
N ALA A 316 21.05 -2.25 35.47
CA ALA A 316 21.08 -1.18 34.47
C ALA A 316 21.50 -1.72 33.09
N ILE A 317 20.72 -1.37 32.07
CA ILE A 317 20.99 -1.68 30.67
C ILE A 317 22.28 -0.94 30.25
N PRO A 318 23.32 -1.62 29.74
CA PRO A 318 24.52 -0.94 29.26
C PRO A 318 24.20 -0.12 28.01
N SER A 319 24.69 1.12 27.99
CA SER A 319 24.63 2.05 26.87
C SER A 319 25.20 1.44 25.58
N ILE A 320 24.41 1.45 24.50
CA ILE A 320 24.75 0.90 23.16
C ILE A 320 25.65 1.90 22.38
N SER A 321 26.63 2.49 23.05
CA SER A 321 27.52 3.49 22.42
C SER A 321 28.88 2.92 21.97
N GLY A 322 29.11 1.61 22.09
CA GLY A 322 30.44 1.03 21.91
C GLY A 322 30.61 -0.13 20.92
N LEU A 323 29.53 -0.64 20.31
CA LEU A 323 29.64 -1.82 19.44
C LEU A 323 30.04 -1.42 18.01
N SER A 324 31.32 -1.58 17.72
CA SER A 324 31.88 -1.47 16.37
C SER A 324 31.22 -2.49 15.43
N LEU A 325 30.85 -2.06 14.22
CA LEU A 325 30.31 -2.92 13.16
C LEU A 325 31.22 -4.12 12.86
N ALA A 326 32.53 -3.97 13.08
CA ALA A 326 33.50 -5.05 12.94
C ALA A 326 33.35 -6.14 14.02
N GLU A 327 32.93 -5.76 15.21
CA GLU A 327 32.78 -6.65 16.36
C GLU A 327 31.47 -7.45 16.28
N ILE A 328 30.40 -6.83 15.76
CA ILE A 328 29.15 -7.50 15.37
C ILE A 328 29.42 -8.52 14.24
N ARG A 329 30.25 -8.15 13.26
CA ARG A 329 30.63 -9.05 12.16
C ARG A 329 31.51 -10.20 12.63
N ALA A 330 32.40 -9.95 13.60
CA ALA A 330 33.26 -10.98 14.19
C ALA A 330 32.47 -11.96 15.06
N THR A 331 31.49 -11.48 15.85
CA THR A 331 30.61 -12.35 16.65
C THR A 331 29.70 -13.21 15.77
N LEU A 332 29.12 -12.64 14.70
CA LEU A 332 28.34 -13.39 13.71
C LEU A 332 29.14 -14.45 12.95
N ASN A 333 30.44 -14.23 12.73
CA ASN A 333 31.31 -15.22 12.08
C ASN A 333 31.85 -16.30 13.04
N LYS A 334 31.93 -16.01 14.35
CA LYS A 334 32.46 -16.95 15.36
C LYS A 334 31.44 -18.04 15.71
N GLU A 335 30.15 -17.74 15.60
CA GLU A 335 29.07 -18.71 15.72
C GLU A 335 28.79 -19.37 14.37
N GLY A 336 29.66 -20.29 13.96
CA GLY A 336 29.53 -21.13 12.75
C GLY A 336 28.30 -22.07 12.71
N LYS A 337 27.24 -21.76 13.47
CA LYS A 337 25.93 -22.43 13.45
C LYS A 337 24.82 -21.61 12.81
N PHE A 338 25.08 -20.36 12.38
CA PHE A 338 24.14 -19.58 11.59
C PHE A 338 24.47 -19.60 10.08
N LYS A 339 24.79 -20.78 9.53
CA LYS A 339 24.54 -21.06 8.10
C LYS A 339 23.03 -21.22 7.93
N LEU A 340 22.30 -20.12 8.07
CA LEU A 340 20.89 -20.05 7.74
C LEU A 340 20.79 -20.19 6.22
N LYS A 341 20.56 -21.43 5.75
CA LYS A 341 19.83 -21.86 4.54
C LYS A 341 19.57 -20.79 3.47
N GLY A 342 20.60 -20.06 3.03
CA GLY A 342 20.50 -19.09 1.93
C GLY A 342 20.16 -19.77 0.61
N THR A 343 20.49 -21.06 0.50
CA THR A 343 20.03 -21.93 -0.59
C THR A 343 18.53 -22.21 -0.50
N GLU A 344 17.94 -22.46 0.67
CA GLU A 344 16.49 -22.71 0.74
C GLU A 344 15.64 -21.47 0.47
N PHE A 345 16.05 -20.29 0.93
CA PHE A 345 15.34 -19.07 0.55
C PHE A 345 15.44 -18.80 -0.96
N LYS A 346 16.63 -18.99 -1.54
CA LYS A 346 16.85 -18.83 -2.98
C LYS A 346 16.07 -19.87 -3.79
N GLU A 347 16.03 -21.13 -3.36
CA GLU A 347 15.25 -22.20 -3.99
C GLU A 347 13.74 -21.99 -3.79
N ALA A 348 13.28 -21.49 -2.64
CA ALA A 348 11.88 -21.14 -2.42
C ALA A 348 11.42 -19.96 -3.30
N VAL A 349 12.27 -18.94 -3.49
CA VAL A 349 12.00 -17.83 -4.40
C VAL A 349 12.04 -18.31 -5.86
N LYS A 350 12.98 -19.18 -6.22
CA LYS A 350 13.12 -19.75 -7.56
C LYS A 350 11.94 -20.64 -7.93
N GLY A 351 11.55 -21.58 -7.07
CA GLY A 351 10.38 -22.43 -7.28
C GLY A 351 9.08 -21.62 -7.40
N ARG A 352 8.97 -20.51 -6.66
CA ARG A 352 7.83 -19.59 -6.74
C ARG A 352 7.80 -18.77 -8.04
N TRP A 353 8.96 -18.41 -8.57
CA TRP A 353 9.11 -17.75 -9.86
C TRP A 353 8.76 -18.70 -11.01
N GLU A 354 9.21 -19.96 -10.92
CA GLU A 354 8.90 -21.01 -11.89
C GLU A 354 7.40 -21.33 -11.90
N GLY A 355 6.75 -21.44 -10.74
CA GLY A 355 5.29 -21.64 -10.67
C GLY A 355 4.47 -20.48 -11.25
N HIS A 356 4.91 -19.22 -11.07
CA HIS A 356 4.27 -18.08 -11.76
C HIS A 356 4.48 -18.13 -13.27
N ARG A 357 5.66 -18.56 -13.72
CA ARG A 357 5.97 -18.72 -15.14
C ARG A 357 5.08 -19.79 -15.76
N GLU A 358 4.90 -20.92 -15.09
CA GLU A 358 4.06 -22.04 -15.55
C GLU A 358 2.59 -21.65 -15.59
N SER A 359 2.05 -21.03 -14.53
CA SER A 359 0.66 -20.57 -14.51
C SER A 359 0.37 -19.48 -15.57
N PHE A 360 1.36 -18.63 -15.88
CA PHE A 360 1.25 -17.67 -16.98
C PHE A 360 1.21 -18.37 -18.33
N VAL A 361 2.05 -19.39 -18.55
CA VAL A 361 2.05 -20.21 -19.78
C VAL A 361 0.74 -20.98 -19.94
N GLU A 362 0.24 -21.57 -18.86
CA GLU A 362 -1.03 -22.30 -18.85
C GLU A 362 -2.22 -21.39 -19.20
N ARG A 363 -2.26 -20.17 -18.63
CA ARG A 363 -3.37 -19.23 -18.84
C ARG A 363 -3.34 -18.54 -20.21
N THR A 364 -2.17 -18.36 -20.81
CA THR A 364 -2.01 -17.64 -22.08
C THR A 364 -1.73 -18.55 -23.27
N GLY A 365 -1.40 -19.82 -23.03
CA GLY A 365 -0.91 -20.76 -24.04
C GLY A 365 0.43 -20.34 -24.68
N LEU A 366 1.05 -19.25 -24.20
CA LEU A 366 2.20 -18.63 -24.84
C LEU A 366 3.39 -18.64 -23.89
N SER A 367 4.47 -19.30 -24.31
CA SER A 367 5.74 -19.21 -23.59
C SER A 367 6.27 -17.77 -23.64
N PHE A 368 6.98 -17.35 -22.60
CA PHE A 368 7.62 -16.02 -22.58
C PHE A 368 8.59 -15.83 -23.76
N GLY A 369 9.16 -16.94 -24.26
CA GLY A 369 9.93 -16.98 -25.49
C GLY A 369 9.08 -16.69 -26.73
N ALA A 370 7.88 -17.26 -26.83
CA ALA A 370 6.95 -17.00 -27.92
C ALA A 370 6.46 -15.53 -27.92
N LEU A 371 6.23 -14.94 -26.75
CA LEU A 371 5.88 -13.52 -26.61
C LEU A 371 7.02 -12.60 -27.05
N LYS A 372 8.27 -12.92 -26.67
CA LYS A 372 9.45 -12.18 -27.11
C LYS A 372 9.68 -12.31 -28.62
N MET A 373 9.43 -13.49 -29.20
CA MET A 373 9.54 -13.72 -30.64
C MET A 373 8.43 -13.01 -31.42
N ARG A 374 7.21 -12.99 -30.88
CA ARG A 374 6.09 -12.22 -31.46
C ARG A 374 6.39 -10.73 -31.48
N ARG A 375 6.88 -10.17 -30.37
CA ARG A 375 7.28 -8.77 -30.30
C ARG A 375 8.39 -8.43 -31.29
N ARG A 376 9.41 -9.28 -31.42
CA ARG A 376 10.46 -9.10 -32.45
C ARG A 376 9.92 -9.17 -33.86
N ARG A 377 8.97 -10.06 -34.14
CA ARG A 377 8.31 -10.14 -35.44
C ARG A 377 7.49 -8.89 -35.73
N GLU A 378 6.78 -8.35 -34.74
CA GLU A 378 6.02 -7.10 -34.87
C GLU A 378 6.96 -5.90 -35.13
N GLU A 379 8.11 -5.85 -34.46
CA GLU A 379 9.15 -4.83 -34.69
C GLU A 379 9.74 -4.96 -36.11
N GLN A 380 10.03 -6.17 -36.60
CA GLN A 380 10.52 -6.42 -37.97
C GLN A 380 9.49 -6.08 -39.05
N ILE A 381 8.21 -6.40 -38.82
CA ILE A 381 7.13 -6.04 -39.76
C ILE A 381 7.01 -4.53 -39.87
N LYS A 382 7.15 -3.82 -38.74
CA LYS A 382 7.10 -2.36 -38.74
C LYS A 382 8.27 -1.75 -39.53
N GLU A 383 9.48 -2.23 -39.29
CA GLU A 383 10.68 -1.78 -40.00
C GLU A 383 10.56 -2.01 -41.52
N TYR A 384 10.02 -3.17 -41.94
CA TYR A 384 9.77 -3.45 -43.35
C TYR A 384 8.68 -2.56 -43.99
N ILE A 385 7.62 -2.23 -43.25
CA ILE A 385 6.58 -1.31 -43.73
C ILE A 385 7.14 0.11 -43.90
N ASP A 386 7.97 0.55 -42.95
CA ASP A 386 8.61 1.88 -43.01
C ASP A 386 9.60 1.95 -44.20
N GLU A 387 10.39 0.90 -44.46
CA GLU A 387 11.28 0.83 -45.64
C GLU A 387 10.52 0.86 -46.99
N GLN A 388 9.39 0.14 -47.09
CA GLN A 388 8.55 0.16 -48.30
C GLN A 388 7.92 1.52 -48.56
N ALA A 389 7.50 2.24 -47.51
CA ALA A 389 6.94 3.58 -47.63
C ALA A 389 7.98 4.59 -48.16
N ASP A 390 9.23 4.48 -47.71
CA ASP A 390 10.33 5.33 -48.17
C ASP A 390 10.70 5.04 -49.65
N GLU A 391 10.70 3.77 -50.08
CA GLU A 391 10.93 3.41 -51.49
C GLU A 391 9.82 3.94 -52.42
N GLU A 392 8.55 3.85 -52.01
CA GLU A 392 7.41 4.37 -52.78
C GLU A 392 7.48 5.92 -52.89
N GLN A 393 7.92 6.59 -51.83
CA GLN A 393 8.16 8.03 -51.85
C GLN A 393 9.34 8.42 -52.76
N LEU A 394 10.40 7.61 -52.82
CA LEU A 394 11.53 7.85 -53.72
C LEU A 394 11.15 7.66 -55.20
N MET A 395 10.33 6.65 -55.52
CA MET A 395 9.85 6.42 -56.89
C MET A 395 8.91 7.53 -57.37
N THR A 396 8.06 8.05 -56.50
CA THR A 396 7.15 9.16 -56.86
C THR A 396 7.87 10.48 -57.10
N MET A 397 9.02 10.73 -56.45
CA MET A 397 9.84 11.92 -56.71
C MET A 397 10.65 11.83 -58.02
N SER A 398 11.00 10.62 -58.48
CA SER A 398 11.79 10.42 -59.71
C SER A 398 11.01 10.70 -61.01
N VAL A 399 9.67 10.64 -60.97
CA VAL A 399 8.81 10.81 -62.17
C VAL A 399 8.48 12.30 -62.46
N GLY A 400 8.80 13.22 -61.54
CA GLY A 400 8.43 14.63 -61.63
C GLY A 400 9.34 15.54 -62.48
N ASP A 401 10.59 15.17 -62.74
CA ASP A 401 11.62 16.14 -63.18
C ASP A 401 11.95 16.13 -64.69
N HIS A 402 11.20 15.40 -65.52
CA HIS A 402 11.49 15.32 -66.97
C HIS A 402 10.50 15.98 -67.94
N ILE A 403 9.54 16.78 -67.46
CA ILE A 403 8.61 17.52 -68.33
C ILE A 403 8.80 19.02 -68.10
N GLY A 404 9.76 19.66 -68.78
CA GLY A 404 9.87 21.12 -68.65
C GLY A 404 11.05 21.86 -69.26
N GLN A 405 11.71 21.38 -70.32
CA GLN A 405 12.63 22.25 -71.09
C GLN A 405 12.58 21.94 -72.60
N SER A 406 11.53 22.40 -73.27
CA SER A 406 11.62 22.80 -74.67
C SER A 406 10.48 23.78 -74.97
N GLN A 407 10.83 24.95 -75.53
CA GLN A 407 10.01 26.08 -75.98
C GLN A 407 10.27 27.36 -75.16
N LEU A 408 11.38 28.02 -75.48
CA LEU A 408 11.43 29.43 -75.89
C LEU A 408 12.80 29.75 -76.51
#